data_AF-A0A835YXG3-F1
#
_entry.id   AF-A0A835YXG3-F1
#
_cell.length_a   1.000
_cell.length_b   1.000
_cell.length_c   1.000
_cell.angle_alpha   90.00
_cell.angle_beta   90.00
_cell.angle_gamma   90.00
#
_symmetry.space_group_name_H-M   'P 1'
#
loop_
_entity.id
_entity.type
_entity.pdbx_description
1 polymer ?
#
loop_
_entity_poly.entity_id
_entity_poly.type
_entity_poly.pdbx_seq_one_letter_code
_entity_poly.pdbx_strand_id
1 'polypeptide(L)'
;MADKLARDIEDAHKAACDAGEMAYSDPATGYTVFTELQHIKRGFCCGNGCRHCPFLHQNVEDPALRKNGPTKTVLLNDGSDASSSSSSNSGSGGSGSARGGGPLNVLFWSGGKDSFLTLRALQAEQRDDPGAPEVMLITTCDAVSGTVAFQNTNIRDVMDQAKALQVDLLAVPLKGGEASTGAGPYVDAVMAALEPFKQRIRALCFGDLHLVDIRAWREATFTDTYPCRFPLFNTPYAELKARLWAEAERGTISVTVSAVRDDLLEQGPLRIGAQYDAAFVGALPQGVDEMGENGEFHTHVAVAPSAAKAVVKGDGAAR
;
A
#
# COMPACT_ATOMS: atom_id res chain seq x y z
N MET A 1 -20.96 13.36 26.79
CA MET A 1 -20.64 12.11 27.52
C MET A 1 -19.95 11.09 26.62
N ALA A 2 -20.51 10.75 25.44
CA ALA A 2 -19.87 9.82 24.49
C ALA A 2 -18.44 10.21 24.09
N ASP A 3 -18.20 11.50 23.84
CA ASP A 3 -16.88 12.04 23.48
C ASP A 3 -15.85 11.96 24.62
N LYS A 4 -16.28 12.01 25.88
CA LYS A 4 -15.39 11.79 27.03
C LYS A 4 -15.01 10.31 27.12
N LEU A 5 -15.99 9.43 26.97
CA LEU A 5 -15.77 7.99 27.06
C LEU A 5 -14.85 7.46 25.96
N ALA A 6 -14.98 7.98 24.73
CA ALA A 6 -14.08 7.66 23.63
C ALA A 6 -12.62 8.07 23.94
N ARG A 7 -12.42 9.24 24.54
CA ARG A 7 -11.11 9.70 25.00
C ARG A 7 -10.54 8.82 26.11
N ASP A 8 -11.35 8.50 27.12
CA ASP A 8 -10.92 7.64 28.23
C ASP A 8 -10.48 6.25 27.73
N ILE A 9 -11.18 5.70 26.71
CA ILE A 9 -10.81 4.44 26.04
C ILE A 9 -9.45 4.53 25.34
N GLU A 10 -9.21 5.62 24.62
CA GLU A 10 -7.97 5.85 23.86
C GLU A 10 -6.79 6.11 24.79
N ASP A 11 -6.99 6.89 25.85
CA ASP A 11 -5.96 7.17 26.86
C ASP A 11 -5.55 5.89 27.61
N ALA A 12 -6.52 5.02 27.96
CA ALA A 12 -6.24 3.74 28.60
C ALA A 12 -5.48 2.78 27.68
N HIS A 13 -5.86 2.74 26.39
CA HIS A 13 -5.12 1.98 25.38
C HIS A 13 -3.70 2.49 25.20
N LYS A 14 -3.54 3.82 25.07
CA LYS A 14 -2.24 4.46 24.93
C LYS A 14 -1.33 4.18 26.10
N ALA A 15 -1.82 4.32 27.33
CA ALA A 15 -1.06 4.02 28.54
C ALA A 15 -0.59 2.57 28.58
N ALA A 16 -1.46 1.62 28.20
CA ALA A 16 -1.09 0.20 28.11
C ALA A 16 -0.03 -0.04 27.03
N CYS A 17 -0.14 0.59 25.85
CA CYS A 17 0.87 0.48 24.81
C CYS A 17 2.23 1.07 25.23
N ASP A 18 2.21 2.25 25.86
CA ASP A 18 3.42 2.92 26.36
C ASP A 18 4.10 2.09 27.46
N ALA A 19 3.33 1.29 28.22
CA ALA A 19 3.82 0.32 29.19
C ALA A 19 4.21 -1.06 28.60
N GLY A 20 4.01 -1.28 27.29
CA GLY A 20 4.29 -2.56 26.63
C GLY A 20 3.27 -3.67 26.90
N GLU A 21 2.09 -3.33 27.41
CA GLU A 21 1.03 -4.28 27.76
C GLU A 21 0.21 -4.71 26.53
N MET A 22 -0.19 -5.97 26.52
CA MET A 22 -0.91 -6.61 25.39
C MET A 22 -2.44 -6.44 25.48
N ALA A 23 -2.94 -5.98 26.61
CA ALA A 23 -4.36 -5.73 26.84
C ALA A 23 -4.55 -4.67 27.92
N TYR A 24 -5.73 -4.04 27.95
CA TYR A 24 -6.15 -3.10 28.98
C TYR A 24 -7.61 -3.36 29.37
N SER A 25 -8.04 -2.83 30.51
CA SER A 25 -9.45 -2.88 30.91
C SER A 25 -10.21 -1.71 30.29
N ASP A 26 -11.25 -2.01 29.50
CA ASP A 26 -12.08 -1.00 28.84
C ASP A 26 -12.86 -0.19 29.89
N PRO A 27 -12.63 1.12 30.01
CA PRO A 27 -13.29 1.95 31.03
C PRO A 27 -14.81 2.04 30.82
N ALA A 28 -15.33 1.71 29.63
CA ALA A 28 -16.76 1.71 29.35
C ALA A 28 -17.46 0.41 29.77
N THR A 29 -16.82 -0.73 29.51
CA THR A 29 -17.46 -2.06 29.60
C THR A 29 -16.87 -2.94 30.69
N GLY A 30 -15.69 -2.61 31.20
CA GLY A 30 -14.89 -3.44 32.12
C GLY A 30 -14.23 -4.63 31.46
N TYR A 31 -14.44 -4.86 30.16
CA TYR A 31 -13.85 -5.99 29.45
C TYR A 31 -12.35 -5.82 29.23
N THR A 32 -11.64 -6.94 29.20
CA THR A 32 -10.26 -6.97 28.74
C THR A 32 -10.22 -6.82 27.22
N VAL A 33 -9.61 -5.74 26.73
CA VAL A 33 -9.49 -5.42 25.31
C VAL A 33 -8.02 -5.50 24.92
N PHE A 34 -7.72 -6.21 23.83
CA PHE A 34 -6.36 -6.28 23.30
C PHE A 34 -5.87 -4.92 22.81
N THR A 35 -4.60 -4.61 23.09
CA THR A 35 -3.93 -3.43 22.57
C THR A 35 -3.50 -3.64 21.12
N GLU A 36 -3.08 -2.56 20.46
CA GLU A 36 -2.50 -2.67 19.11
C GLU A 36 -1.23 -3.54 19.12
N LEU A 37 -0.43 -3.51 20.21
CA LEU A 37 0.79 -4.30 20.35
C LEU A 37 0.50 -5.80 20.21
N GLN A 38 -0.58 -6.27 20.83
CA GLN A 38 -1.00 -7.66 20.71
C GLN A 38 -1.43 -8.02 19.29
N HIS A 39 -2.04 -7.07 18.57
CA HIS A 39 -2.39 -7.27 17.18
C HIS A 39 -1.16 -7.26 16.26
N ILE A 40 -0.22 -6.32 16.46
CA ILE A 40 1.08 -6.30 15.76
C ILE A 40 1.81 -7.62 15.98
N LYS A 41 1.91 -8.09 17.23
CA LYS A 41 2.52 -9.38 17.58
C LYS A 41 1.88 -10.57 16.85
N ARG A 42 0.58 -10.49 16.55
CA ARG A 42 -0.15 -11.51 15.80
C ARG A 42 0.12 -11.44 14.29
N GLY A 43 0.49 -10.27 13.76
CA GLY A 43 0.89 -10.09 12.36
C GLY A 43 -0.23 -10.00 11.32
N PHE A 44 -1.51 -10.16 11.68
CA PHE A 44 -2.61 -10.09 10.72
C PHE A 44 -3.93 -9.57 11.31
N CYS A 45 -4.85 -9.08 10.46
CA CYS A 45 -6.24 -8.75 10.85
C CYS A 45 -7.11 -10.01 10.93
N CYS A 46 -7.87 -10.24 12.02
CA CYS A 46 -8.74 -11.42 12.14
C CYS A 46 -10.10 -11.29 11.44
N GLY A 47 -10.48 -10.09 11.00
CA GLY A 47 -11.82 -9.84 10.45
C GLY A 47 -12.92 -9.53 11.47
N ASN A 48 -12.60 -9.51 12.77
CA ASN A 48 -13.61 -9.30 13.82
C ASN A 48 -13.88 -7.82 14.18
N GLY A 49 -13.38 -6.84 13.42
CA GLY A 49 -13.58 -5.43 13.73
C GLY A 49 -12.96 -4.97 15.06
N CYS A 50 -11.78 -5.49 15.43
CA CYS A 50 -11.14 -5.18 16.71
C CYS A 50 -10.88 -3.67 16.87
N ARG A 51 -11.22 -3.11 18.04
CA ARG A 51 -11.16 -1.67 18.33
C ARG A 51 -9.80 -1.03 18.12
N HIS A 52 -8.70 -1.79 18.23
CA HIS A 52 -7.33 -1.26 18.09
C HIS A 52 -6.55 -1.96 16.97
N CYS A 53 -7.25 -2.47 15.96
CA CYS A 53 -6.61 -3.16 14.85
C CYS A 53 -5.70 -2.20 14.08
N PRO A 54 -4.37 -2.42 14.04
CA PRO A 54 -3.45 -1.56 13.29
C PRO A 54 -3.56 -1.82 11.78
N PHE A 55 -3.98 -3.04 11.38
CA PHE A 55 -4.06 -3.49 9.99
C PHE A 55 -5.33 -3.02 9.25
N LEU A 56 -5.80 -1.80 9.54
CA LEU A 56 -6.84 -1.14 8.73
C LEU A 56 -8.16 -1.89 8.55
N HIS A 57 -8.44 -2.83 9.45
CA HIS A 57 -9.57 -3.76 9.32
C HIS A 57 -9.59 -4.48 7.95
N GLN A 58 -8.43 -4.77 7.35
CA GLN A 58 -8.32 -5.33 5.99
C GLN A 58 -9.18 -6.58 5.76
N ASN A 59 -9.30 -7.45 6.77
CA ASN A 59 -10.04 -8.71 6.65
C ASN A 59 -11.47 -8.61 7.22
N VAL A 60 -11.95 -7.41 7.57
CA VAL A 60 -13.30 -7.21 8.13
C VAL A 60 -14.29 -7.08 6.98
N GLU A 61 -15.15 -8.07 6.78
CA GLU A 61 -16.11 -8.08 5.67
C GLU A 61 -17.19 -7.02 5.82
N ASP A 62 -17.77 -6.87 7.01
CA ASP A 62 -18.83 -5.90 7.28
C ASP A 62 -18.29 -4.46 7.37
N PRO A 63 -18.66 -3.56 6.43
CA PRO A 63 -18.23 -2.16 6.47
C PRO A 63 -18.62 -1.42 7.75
N ALA A 64 -19.73 -1.80 8.41
CA ALA A 64 -20.18 -1.14 9.64
C ALA A 64 -19.25 -1.41 10.84
N LEU A 65 -18.44 -2.47 10.76
CA LEU A 65 -17.44 -2.82 11.78
C LEU A 65 -16.07 -2.18 11.51
N ARG A 66 -15.88 -1.54 10.35
CA ARG A 66 -14.63 -0.90 9.94
C ARG A 66 -14.46 0.49 10.56
N LYS A 67 -14.36 0.54 11.90
CA LYS A 67 -14.41 1.79 12.67
C LYS A 67 -13.04 2.45 12.88
N ASN A 68 -11.96 1.80 12.50
CA ASN A 68 -10.61 2.32 12.68
C ASN A 68 -10.03 2.84 11.37
N GLY A 69 -9.59 4.09 11.38
CA GLY A 69 -8.65 4.60 10.38
C GLY A 69 -7.20 4.23 10.73
N PRO A 70 -6.24 4.36 9.80
CA PRO A 70 -4.85 4.06 10.07
C PRO A 70 -4.27 5.12 11.01
N THR A 71 -3.86 4.73 12.22
CA THR A 71 -3.27 5.66 13.19
C THR A 71 -1.74 5.62 13.22
N LYS A 72 -1.14 4.57 12.64
CA LYS A 72 0.32 4.35 12.57
C LYS A 72 0.72 3.73 11.24
N THR A 73 1.99 3.90 10.87
CA THR A 73 2.60 3.20 9.74
C THR A 73 2.57 1.70 9.98
N VAL A 74 2.17 0.93 8.96
CA VAL A 74 2.09 -0.53 9.02
C VAL A 74 2.82 -1.14 7.85
N LEU A 75 3.71 -2.09 8.15
CA LEU A 75 4.27 -3.00 7.16
C LEU A 75 3.35 -4.22 7.02
N LEU A 76 2.94 -4.51 5.80
CA LEU A 76 2.04 -5.61 5.46
C LEU A 76 2.77 -6.61 4.57
N ASN A 77 2.33 -7.87 4.63
CA ASN A 77 2.91 -9.02 3.92
C ASN A 77 4.33 -9.41 4.38
N ASP A 78 4.71 -9.12 5.64
CA ASP A 78 6.05 -9.29 6.23
C ASP A 78 6.67 -10.72 6.24
N GLY A 79 6.12 -11.66 5.47
CA GLY A 79 6.62 -13.00 5.31
C GLY A 79 6.50 -13.85 6.58
N SER A 80 5.75 -13.43 7.59
CA SER A 80 5.40 -14.28 8.73
C SER A 80 4.35 -15.30 8.29
N ASP A 81 4.82 -16.43 7.77
CA ASP A 81 4.00 -17.63 7.62
C ASP A 81 3.24 -17.89 8.93
N ALA A 82 1.91 -17.94 8.86
CA ALA A 82 1.00 -18.26 9.95
C ALA A 82 1.08 -19.74 10.40
N SER A 83 2.27 -20.36 10.35
CA SER A 83 2.50 -21.78 10.59
C SER A 83 3.80 -22.06 11.36
N SER A 84 4.12 -21.29 12.40
CA SER A 84 5.11 -21.72 13.39
C SER A 84 4.72 -21.35 14.82
N SER A 85 3.65 -21.98 15.31
CA SER A 85 3.47 -22.16 16.75
C SER A 85 4.51 -23.15 17.27
N SER A 86 5.66 -22.67 17.71
CA SER A 86 6.44 -23.38 18.71
C SER A 86 7.13 -22.39 19.64
N SER A 87 6.79 -22.53 20.91
CA SER A 87 7.22 -21.72 22.03
C SER A 87 8.74 -21.76 22.21
N SER A 88 9.38 -20.59 22.33
CA SER A 88 10.47 -20.43 23.27
C SER A 88 10.60 -18.96 23.67
N ASN A 89 10.54 -18.75 24.98
CA ASN A 89 10.62 -17.49 25.69
C ASN A 89 12.10 -17.16 25.92
N SER A 90 12.53 -15.94 25.61
CA SER A 90 13.75 -15.32 26.16
C SER A 90 13.68 -13.82 25.88
N GLY A 91 13.58 -13.03 26.94
CA GLY A 91 13.58 -11.57 26.86
C GLY A 91 14.98 -10.99 26.60
N SER A 92 15.04 -9.96 25.78
CA SER A 92 15.90 -8.78 25.93
C SER A 92 15.58 -7.80 24.80
N GLY A 93 15.62 -6.50 25.11
CA GLY A 93 15.51 -5.45 24.11
C GLY A 93 16.56 -5.63 23.01
N GLY A 94 16.14 -5.39 21.77
CA GLY A 94 17.01 -5.50 20.61
C GLY A 94 16.21 -5.40 19.32
N SER A 95 16.44 -4.31 18.60
CA SER A 95 16.40 -4.21 17.13
C SER A 95 15.52 -5.27 16.44
N GLY A 96 14.26 -4.91 16.17
CA GLY A 96 13.38 -5.72 15.33
C GLY A 96 14.10 -6.05 14.03
N SER A 97 14.47 -7.33 13.89
CA SER A 97 15.20 -7.87 12.76
C SER A 97 14.37 -7.68 11.50
N ALA A 98 14.71 -6.66 10.71
CA ALA A 98 14.25 -6.50 9.35
C ALA A 98 14.74 -7.73 8.55
N ARG A 99 13.89 -8.75 8.40
CA ARG A 99 14.17 -9.85 7.48
C ARG A 99 14.25 -9.30 6.04
N GLY A 100 15.16 -9.87 5.24
CA GLY A 100 15.65 -9.33 3.97
C GLY A 100 16.91 -8.49 4.19
N GLY A 101 18.10 -9.08 4.04
CA GLY A 101 19.37 -8.36 4.21
C GLY A 101 19.86 -7.63 2.95
N GLY A 102 19.07 -7.69 1.88
CA GLY A 102 19.43 -7.17 0.57
C GLY A 102 19.09 -5.69 0.36
N PRO A 103 19.65 -5.08 -0.70
CA PRO A 103 19.30 -3.73 -1.11
C PRO A 103 17.81 -3.65 -1.48
N LEU A 104 17.20 -2.49 -1.27
CA LEU A 104 15.75 -2.27 -1.40
C LEU A 104 15.45 -1.08 -2.30
N ASN A 105 14.61 -1.28 -3.32
CA ASN A 105 13.92 -0.21 -4.03
C ASN A 105 12.55 0.01 -3.37
N VAL A 106 12.24 1.26 -3.04
CA VAL A 106 10.94 1.64 -2.48
C VAL A 106 10.10 2.26 -3.59
N LEU A 107 9.05 1.55 -4.02
CA LEU A 107 8.16 2.01 -5.07
C LEU A 107 6.97 2.78 -4.49
N PHE A 108 6.82 4.03 -4.89
CA PHE A 108 5.61 4.81 -4.60
C PHE A 108 4.43 4.23 -5.36
N TRP A 109 3.51 3.63 -4.60
CA TRP A 109 2.42 2.84 -5.12
C TRP A 109 1.10 3.59 -4.97
N SER A 110 0.45 3.88 -6.10
CA SER A 110 -0.86 4.55 -6.13
C SER A 110 -2.02 3.57 -6.28
N GLY A 111 -1.73 2.33 -6.69
CA GLY A 111 -2.73 1.34 -7.09
C GLY A 111 -3.25 1.50 -8.51
N GLY A 112 -2.72 2.46 -9.27
CA GLY A 112 -3.03 2.70 -10.67
C GLY A 112 -2.04 2.06 -11.66
N LYS A 113 -2.37 2.17 -12.95
CA LYS A 113 -1.67 1.50 -14.06
C LYS A 113 -0.16 1.81 -14.12
N ASP A 114 0.25 3.04 -13.82
CA ASP A 114 1.65 3.46 -14.00
C ASP A 114 2.53 2.91 -12.87
N SER A 115 2.04 2.93 -11.63
CA SER A 115 2.72 2.26 -10.51
C SER A 115 2.81 0.75 -10.71
N PHE A 116 1.76 0.12 -11.26
CA PHE A 116 1.76 -1.30 -11.62
C PHE A 116 2.80 -1.63 -12.70
N LEU A 117 2.85 -0.87 -13.80
CA LEU A 117 3.85 -1.05 -14.85
C LEU A 117 5.28 -0.84 -14.31
N THR A 118 5.46 0.09 -13.37
CA THR A 118 6.74 0.34 -12.71
C THR A 118 7.18 -0.86 -11.87
N LEU A 119 6.25 -1.45 -11.10
CA LEU A 119 6.52 -2.70 -10.38
C LEU A 119 6.94 -3.81 -11.34
N ARG A 120 6.24 -3.99 -12.46
CA ARG A 120 6.59 -4.99 -13.47
C ARG A 120 7.97 -4.76 -14.08
N ALA A 121 8.36 -3.51 -14.31
CA ALA A 121 9.70 -3.17 -14.79
C ALA A 121 10.78 -3.53 -13.76
N LEU A 122 10.61 -3.15 -12.49
CA LEU A 122 11.55 -3.49 -11.42
C LEU A 122 11.64 -5.01 -11.18
N GLN A 123 10.52 -5.72 -11.25
CA GLN A 123 10.49 -7.18 -11.16
C GLN A 123 11.15 -7.85 -12.37
N ALA A 124 11.16 -7.22 -13.54
CA ALA A 124 11.92 -7.72 -14.69
C ALA A 124 13.42 -7.60 -14.43
N GLU A 125 13.88 -6.44 -13.93
CA GLU A 125 15.28 -6.25 -13.52
C GLU A 125 15.73 -7.33 -12.51
N GLN A 126 14.89 -7.66 -11.52
CA GLN A 126 15.17 -8.73 -10.55
C GLN A 126 15.25 -10.13 -11.14
N ARG A 127 14.46 -10.42 -12.19
CA ARG A 127 14.54 -11.71 -12.88
C ARG A 127 15.82 -11.82 -13.70
N ASP A 128 16.27 -10.71 -14.27
CA ASP A 128 17.43 -10.64 -15.14
C ASP A 128 18.75 -10.56 -14.35
N ASP A 129 18.73 -9.93 -13.17
CA ASP A 129 19.86 -9.80 -12.24
C ASP A 129 19.45 -10.19 -10.79
N PRO A 130 19.87 -11.36 -10.29
CA PRO A 130 19.62 -11.77 -8.91
C PRO A 130 20.23 -10.84 -7.83
N GLY A 131 21.17 -9.97 -8.21
CA GLY A 131 21.74 -8.93 -7.35
C GLY A 131 20.93 -7.63 -7.32
N ALA A 132 19.90 -7.50 -8.17
CA ALA A 132 19.05 -6.31 -8.18
C ALA A 132 18.29 -6.14 -6.86
N PRO A 133 18.03 -4.89 -6.42
CA PRO A 133 17.33 -4.64 -5.16
C PRO A 133 15.93 -5.27 -5.11
N GLU A 134 15.54 -5.76 -3.93
CA GLU A 134 14.16 -6.12 -3.58
C GLU A 134 13.21 -4.94 -3.81
N VAL A 135 11.90 -5.18 -3.94
CA VAL A 135 10.91 -4.09 -4.09
C VAL A 135 9.95 -4.12 -2.90
N MET A 136 9.77 -2.96 -2.26
CA MET A 136 8.71 -2.71 -1.28
C MET A 136 7.85 -1.55 -1.77
N LEU A 137 6.54 -1.67 -1.64
CA LEU A 137 5.59 -0.62 -1.95
C LEU A 137 5.47 0.35 -0.79
N ILE A 138 5.28 1.64 -1.07
CA ILE A 138 4.88 2.64 -0.07
C ILE A 138 3.66 3.41 -0.57
N THR A 139 2.66 3.56 0.29
CA THR A 139 1.44 4.31 -0.01
C THR A 139 1.04 5.16 1.19
N THR A 140 0.81 6.45 0.95
CA THR A 140 0.23 7.34 1.95
C THR A 140 -1.29 7.38 1.85
N CYS A 141 -1.99 7.44 2.98
CA CYS A 141 -3.45 7.55 3.01
C CYS A 141 -3.91 8.50 4.12
N ASP A 142 -5.09 9.10 3.94
CA ASP A 142 -5.71 9.91 4.98
C ASP A 142 -6.06 9.03 6.20
N ALA A 143 -5.62 9.44 7.39
CA ALA A 143 -5.80 8.66 8.62
C ALA A 143 -7.26 8.47 9.05
N VAL A 144 -8.20 9.25 8.50
CA VAL A 144 -9.62 9.19 8.89
C VAL A 144 -10.43 8.37 7.88
N SER A 145 -10.37 8.76 6.61
CA SER A 145 -11.11 8.14 5.51
C SER A 145 -10.43 6.89 4.94
N GLY A 146 -9.11 6.75 5.13
CA GLY A 146 -8.31 5.73 4.47
C GLY A 146 -8.15 5.96 2.97
N THR A 147 -8.54 7.13 2.44
CA THR A 147 -8.43 7.44 1.02
C THR A 147 -6.98 7.75 0.66
N VAL A 148 -6.51 7.17 -0.44
CA VAL A 148 -5.25 7.53 -1.08
C VAL A 148 -5.51 8.81 -1.90
N ALA A 149 -4.79 9.88 -1.57
CA ALA A 149 -5.00 11.19 -2.17
C ALA A 149 -4.94 11.14 -3.71
N PHE A 150 -5.78 11.94 -4.36
CA PHE A 150 -5.92 12.10 -5.82
C PHE A 150 -6.44 10.88 -6.60
N GLN A 151 -6.28 9.66 -6.09
CA GLN A 151 -6.65 8.43 -6.80
C GLN A 151 -8.09 7.96 -6.55
N ASN A 152 -8.77 8.57 -5.57
CA ASN A 152 -10.08 8.13 -5.04
C ASN A 152 -10.14 6.61 -4.75
N THR A 153 -9.00 6.03 -4.38
CA THR A 153 -8.84 4.60 -4.08
C THR A 153 -8.71 4.44 -2.57
N ASN A 154 -9.35 3.42 -1.99
CA ASN A 154 -9.21 3.16 -0.57
C ASN A 154 -7.90 2.41 -0.32
N ILE A 155 -7.21 2.70 0.79
CA ILE A 155 -5.98 2.00 1.19
C ILE A 155 -6.17 0.47 1.23
N ARG A 156 -7.39 0.00 1.52
CA ARG A 156 -7.71 -1.44 1.53
C ARG A 156 -7.55 -2.09 0.16
N ASP A 157 -7.96 -1.41 -0.92
CA ASP A 157 -7.79 -1.93 -2.27
C ASP A 157 -6.31 -2.05 -2.61
N VAL A 158 -5.50 -1.08 -2.15
CA VAL A 158 -4.04 -1.11 -2.26
C VAL A 158 -3.41 -2.26 -1.46
N MET A 159 -3.94 -2.56 -0.27
CA MET A 159 -3.49 -3.70 0.54
C MET A 159 -3.81 -5.03 -0.15
N ASP A 160 -5.00 -5.15 -0.74
CA ASP A 160 -5.41 -6.34 -1.49
C ASP A 160 -4.54 -6.54 -2.75
N GLN A 161 -4.22 -5.45 -3.46
CA GLN A 161 -3.25 -5.47 -4.56
C GLN A 161 -1.88 -5.99 -4.09
N ALA A 162 -1.32 -5.41 -3.03
CA ALA A 162 -0.01 -5.80 -2.52
C ALA A 162 0.03 -7.28 -2.12
N LYS A 163 -1.04 -7.77 -1.47
CA LYS A 163 -1.21 -9.18 -1.11
C LYS A 163 -1.30 -10.09 -2.33
N ALA A 164 -2.09 -9.73 -3.33
CA ALA A 164 -2.23 -10.50 -4.57
C ALA A 164 -0.92 -10.55 -5.36
N LEU A 165 -0.17 -9.44 -5.36
CA LEU A 165 1.15 -9.30 -5.99
C LEU A 165 2.27 -9.95 -5.19
N GLN A 166 2.01 -10.32 -3.92
CA GLN A 166 2.99 -10.86 -2.97
C GLN A 166 4.20 -9.92 -2.79
N VAL A 167 3.92 -8.62 -2.62
CA VAL A 167 4.92 -7.58 -2.37
C VAL A 167 4.63 -6.92 -1.03
N ASP A 168 5.68 -6.61 -0.28
CA ASP A 168 5.58 -5.87 0.98
C ASP A 168 4.99 -4.48 0.73
N LEU A 169 4.07 -4.05 1.59
CA LEU A 169 3.47 -2.72 1.55
C LEU A 169 3.68 -1.99 2.86
N LEU A 170 4.31 -0.83 2.78
CA LEU A 170 4.40 0.15 3.84
C LEU A 170 3.25 1.16 3.70
N ALA A 171 2.17 0.96 4.44
CA ALA A 171 1.02 1.86 4.48
C ALA A 171 1.28 2.97 5.52
N VAL A 172 1.27 4.23 5.08
CA VAL A 172 1.63 5.40 5.89
C VAL A 172 0.41 6.32 6.06
N PRO A 173 -0.20 6.39 7.25
CA PRO A 173 -1.25 7.37 7.51
C PRO A 173 -0.72 8.80 7.62
N LEU A 174 -1.47 9.73 7.06
CA LEU A 174 -1.29 11.18 7.23
C LEU A 174 -2.39 11.71 8.17
N LYS A 175 -2.04 12.49 9.19
CA LYS A 175 -3.03 12.98 10.17
C LYS A 175 -3.84 14.11 9.53
N GLY A 176 -5.15 14.14 9.84
CA GLY A 176 -6.14 14.95 9.12
C GLY A 176 -5.74 16.40 8.87
N GLY A 177 -5.69 16.78 7.59
CA GLY A 177 -5.28 18.11 7.11
C GLY A 177 -3.85 18.17 6.55
N GLU A 178 -3.00 17.18 6.83
CA GLU A 178 -1.61 17.18 6.37
C GLU A 178 -1.46 17.02 4.85
N ALA A 179 -2.40 16.33 4.20
CA ALA A 179 -2.50 16.28 2.74
C ALA A 179 -2.93 17.62 2.11
N SER A 180 -3.55 18.53 2.88
CA SER A 180 -4.02 19.85 2.43
C SER A 180 -3.14 21.02 2.90
N THR A 181 -2.13 20.80 3.76
CA THR A 181 -1.20 21.83 4.25
C THR A 181 0.13 21.93 3.49
N GLY A 182 0.25 21.24 2.34
CA GLY A 182 1.43 21.28 1.46
C GLY A 182 2.30 20.02 1.55
N ALA A 183 3.41 19.99 0.80
CA ALA A 183 4.27 18.81 0.66
C ALA A 183 5.02 18.39 1.94
N GLY A 184 5.22 19.31 2.90
CA GLY A 184 6.05 19.08 4.10
C GLY A 184 5.60 17.88 4.95
N PRO A 185 4.35 17.87 5.47
CA PRO A 185 3.87 16.76 6.29
C PRO A 185 3.86 15.40 5.58
N TYR A 186 3.59 15.39 4.27
CA TYR A 186 3.70 14.20 3.44
C TYR A 186 5.14 13.67 3.41
N VAL A 187 6.11 14.54 3.14
CA VAL A 187 7.53 14.16 3.09
C VAL A 187 7.99 13.68 4.47
N ASP A 188 7.69 14.42 5.53
CA ASP A 188 8.09 14.05 6.90
C ASP A 188 7.56 12.66 7.30
N ALA A 189 6.29 12.37 7.01
CA ALA A 189 5.68 11.08 7.29
C ALA A 189 6.34 9.95 6.49
N VAL A 190 6.62 10.17 5.20
CA VAL A 190 7.33 9.21 4.34
C VAL A 190 8.75 8.96 4.88
N MET A 191 9.51 10.00 5.18
CA MET A 191 10.88 9.87 5.66
C MET A 191 10.95 9.15 7.01
N ALA A 192 10.04 9.49 7.94
CA ALA A 192 9.90 8.78 9.21
C ALA A 192 9.54 7.31 9.03
N ALA A 193 8.66 6.99 8.08
CA ALA A 193 8.28 5.61 7.77
C ALA A 193 9.44 4.79 7.18
N LEU A 194 10.34 5.43 6.43
CA LEU A 194 11.48 4.79 5.78
C LEU A 194 12.71 4.62 6.69
N GLU A 195 12.77 5.34 7.81
CA GLU A 195 13.90 5.31 8.75
C GLU A 195 14.34 3.89 9.18
N PRO A 196 13.44 2.93 9.49
CA PRO A 196 13.83 1.56 9.82
C PRO A 196 14.55 0.82 8.69
N PHE A 197 14.38 1.25 7.44
CA PHE A 197 14.93 0.61 6.24
C PHE A 197 16.11 1.38 5.62
N LYS A 198 16.49 2.53 6.18
CA LYS A 198 17.44 3.48 5.56
C LYS A 198 18.74 2.87 5.03
N GLN A 199 19.28 1.85 5.71
CA GLN A 199 20.53 1.19 5.33
C GLN A 199 20.38 0.25 4.13
N ARG A 200 19.16 -0.18 3.82
CA ARG A 200 18.84 -1.04 2.67
C ARG A 200 18.42 -0.23 1.45
N ILE A 201 17.83 0.95 1.63
CA ILE A 201 17.22 1.71 0.54
C ILE A 201 18.29 2.12 -0.48
N ARG A 202 18.17 1.61 -1.71
CA ARG A 202 19.02 1.93 -2.84
C ARG A 202 18.44 3.05 -3.70
N ALA A 203 17.12 3.11 -3.82
CA ALA A 203 16.41 4.16 -4.53
C ALA A 203 14.93 4.24 -4.13
N LEU A 204 14.38 5.44 -4.29
CA LEU A 204 12.94 5.67 -4.37
C LEU A 204 12.52 5.61 -5.84
N CYS A 205 11.54 4.77 -6.15
CA CYS A 205 11.06 4.53 -7.51
C CYS A 205 9.68 5.16 -7.71
N PHE A 206 9.49 5.78 -8.86
CA PHE A 206 8.25 6.45 -9.23
C PHE A 206 7.80 6.05 -10.64
N GLY A 207 6.49 6.03 -10.84
CA GLY A 207 5.86 5.68 -12.11
C GLY A 207 5.57 6.84 -13.05
N ASP A 208 6.29 7.96 -12.92
CA ASP A 208 6.09 9.12 -13.81
C ASP A 208 6.55 8.78 -15.24
N LEU A 209 5.75 9.15 -16.25
CA LEU A 209 6.01 8.72 -17.64
C LEU A 209 6.85 9.72 -18.44
N HIS A 210 6.56 11.02 -18.38
CA HIS A 210 7.33 12.01 -19.14
C HIS A 210 7.26 13.45 -18.60
N LEU A 211 6.43 13.74 -17.60
CA LEU A 211 6.30 15.10 -17.05
C LEU A 211 7.55 15.52 -16.29
N VAL A 212 8.39 16.31 -16.94
CA VAL A 212 9.70 16.76 -16.44
C VAL A 212 9.59 17.56 -15.14
N ASP A 213 8.54 18.35 -14.97
CA ASP A 213 8.35 19.19 -13.78
C ASP A 213 8.04 18.33 -12.54
N ILE A 214 7.24 17.27 -12.70
CA ILE A 214 6.93 16.32 -11.61
C ILE A 214 8.20 15.56 -11.22
N ARG A 215 8.96 15.09 -12.21
CA ARG A 215 10.25 14.44 -11.97
C ARG A 215 11.22 15.36 -11.24
N ALA A 216 11.37 16.60 -11.70
CA ALA A 216 12.26 17.59 -11.08
C ALA A 216 11.86 17.89 -9.63
N TRP A 217 10.55 18.00 -9.35
CA TRP A 217 10.05 18.17 -7.99
C TRP A 217 10.42 16.97 -7.09
N ARG A 218 10.26 15.74 -7.56
CA ARG A 218 10.65 14.54 -6.80
C ARG A 218 12.15 14.48 -6.54
N GLU A 219 12.95 14.79 -7.56
CA GLU A 219 14.41 14.84 -7.43
C GLU A 219 14.82 15.90 -6.40
N ALA A 220 14.25 17.11 -6.46
CA ALA A 220 14.50 18.16 -5.48
C ALA A 220 14.01 17.80 -4.06
N THR A 221 12.98 16.96 -3.93
CA THR A 221 12.39 16.59 -2.64
C THR A 221 13.19 15.48 -1.94
N PHE A 222 13.67 14.48 -2.68
CA PHE A 222 14.19 13.26 -2.07
C PHE A 222 15.68 12.99 -2.30
N THR A 223 16.30 13.57 -3.34
CA THR A 223 17.67 13.18 -3.76
C THR A 223 18.73 13.47 -2.69
N ASP A 224 18.50 14.45 -1.83
CA ASP A 224 19.38 14.74 -0.69
C ASP A 224 19.47 13.59 0.32
N THR A 225 18.47 12.70 0.35
CA THR A 225 18.47 11.51 1.22
C THR A 225 18.56 10.19 0.46
N TYR A 226 17.81 10.03 -0.64
CA TYR A 226 17.73 8.80 -1.41
C TYR A 226 17.73 9.09 -2.91
N PRO A 227 18.47 8.33 -3.73
CA PRO A 227 18.40 8.45 -5.18
C PRO A 227 16.99 8.20 -5.72
N CYS A 228 16.53 9.00 -6.68
CA CYS A 228 15.26 8.78 -7.39
C CYS A 228 15.47 7.95 -8.67
N ARG A 229 14.57 7.00 -8.95
CA ARG A 229 14.51 6.24 -10.19
C ARG A 229 13.14 6.37 -10.84
N PHE A 230 13.14 6.45 -12.17
CA PHE A 230 11.93 6.59 -13.00
C PHE A 230 11.93 5.52 -14.10
N PRO A 231 11.63 4.25 -13.79
CA PRO A 231 11.82 3.13 -14.72
C PRO A 231 11.05 3.23 -16.03
N LEU A 232 9.96 4.01 -16.06
CA LEU A 232 9.11 4.18 -17.24
C LEU A 232 9.38 5.48 -18.00
N PHE A 233 10.26 6.36 -17.51
CA PHE A 233 10.40 7.72 -18.03
C PHE A 233 10.83 7.71 -19.50
N ASN A 234 10.09 8.44 -20.35
CA ASN A 234 10.22 8.48 -21.81
C ASN A 234 10.01 7.13 -22.52
N THR A 235 9.43 6.12 -21.86
CA THR A 235 9.00 4.89 -22.56
C THR A 235 7.80 5.23 -23.46
N PRO A 236 7.80 4.82 -24.74
CA PRO A 236 6.67 5.08 -25.63
C PRO A 236 5.35 4.51 -25.09
N TYR A 237 4.27 5.28 -25.18
CA TYR A 237 2.94 4.84 -24.73
C TYR A 237 2.48 3.55 -25.40
N ALA A 238 2.79 3.34 -26.68
CA ALA A 238 2.47 2.11 -27.38
C ALA A 238 3.06 0.88 -26.67
N GLU A 239 4.29 1.00 -26.14
CA GLU A 239 4.94 -0.08 -25.41
C GLU A 239 4.35 -0.27 -24.00
N LEU A 240 4.12 0.82 -23.27
CA LEU A 240 3.50 0.75 -21.94
C LEU A 240 2.11 0.10 -21.98
N LYS A 241 1.29 0.53 -22.94
CA LYS A 241 -0.04 -0.05 -23.12
C LYS A 241 0.03 -1.50 -23.58
N ALA A 242 0.95 -1.86 -24.48
CA ALA A 242 1.17 -3.25 -24.87
C ALA A 242 1.49 -4.17 -23.68
N ARG A 243 2.35 -3.72 -22.75
CA ARG A 243 2.64 -4.45 -21.52
C ARG A 243 1.39 -4.61 -20.65
N LEU A 244 0.57 -3.57 -20.53
CA LEU A 244 -0.66 -3.58 -19.72
C LEU A 244 -1.73 -4.53 -20.31
N TRP A 245 -1.97 -4.44 -21.62
CA TRP A 245 -2.92 -5.34 -22.30
C TRP A 245 -2.50 -6.80 -22.18
N ALA A 246 -1.20 -7.09 -22.31
CA ALA A 246 -0.71 -8.46 -22.16
C ALA A 246 -0.95 -9.02 -20.75
N GLU A 247 -0.88 -8.21 -19.68
CA GLU A 247 -1.23 -8.63 -18.32
C GLU A 247 -2.74 -8.86 -18.15
N ALA A 248 -3.56 -8.02 -18.78
CA ALA A 248 -5.02 -8.16 -18.76
C ALA A 248 -5.49 -9.39 -19.55
N GLU A 249 -4.91 -9.67 -20.72
CA GLU A 249 -5.18 -10.86 -21.53
C GLU A 249 -4.81 -12.16 -20.82
N ARG A 250 -3.74 -12.13 -20.00
CA ARG A 250 -3.39 -13.24 -19.11
C ARG A 250 -4.38 -13.44 -17.95
N GLY A 251 -5.35 -12.53 -17.79
CA GLY A 251 -6.26 -12.51 -16.65
C GLY A 251 -5.57 -12.17 -15.33
N THR A 252 -4.36 -11.59 -15.37
CA THR A 252 -3.60 -11.23 -14.17
C THR A 252 -4.15 -9.96 -13.53
N ILE A 253 -4.66 -9.04 -14.36
CA ILE A 253 -5.23 -7.78 -13.90
C ILE A 253 -6.50 -7.41 -14.67
N SER A 254 -7.28 -6.51 -14.10
CA SER A 254 -8.18 -5.63 -14.85
C SER A 254 -7.93 -4.18 -14.45
N VAL A 255 -8.09 -3.27 -15.39
CA VAL A 255 -7.85 -1.84 -15.17
C VAL A 255 -9.15 -1.08 -15.40
N THR A 256 -9.54 -0.26 -14.44
CA THR A 256 -10.75 0.58 -14.52
C THR A 256 -10.41 2.03 -14.25
N VAL A 257 -11.24 2.94 -14.76
CA VAL A 257 -11.14 4.37 -14.48
C VAL A 257 -11.65 4.64 -13.07
N SER A 258 -10.83 5.25 -12.21
CA SER A 258 -11.16 5.53 -10.80
C SER A 258 -11.59 6.98 -10.55
N ALA A 259 -11.12 7.90 -11.37
CA ALA A 259 -11.50 9.30 -11.36
C ALA A 259 -11.39 9.89 -12.76
N VAL A 260 -12.18 10.92 -13.04
CA VAL A 260 -12.18 11.66 -14.30
C VAL A 260 -12.28 13.13 -13.95
N ARG A 261 -11.56 13.99 -14.67
CA ARG A 261 -11.67 15.45 -14.52
C ARG A 261 -13.09 15.91 -14.85
N ASP A 262 -13.65 16.80 -14.04
CA ASP A 262 -15.07 17.17 -14.11
C ASP A 262 -15.53 17.67 -15.49
N ASP A 263 -14.68 18.41 -16.21
CA ASP A 263 -14.97 18.91 -17.55
C ASP A 263 -15.03 17.80 -18.61
N LEU A 264 -14.38 16.66 -18.38
CA LEU A 264 -14.31 15.51 -19.28
C LEU A 264 -15.29 14.39 -18.93
N LEU A 265 -16.03 14.53 -17.83
CA LEU A 265 -16.93 13.50 -17.35
C LEU A 265 -18.01 13.16 -18.40
N GLU A 266 -18.22 11.87 -18.63
CA GLU A 266 -19.16 11.32 -19.63
C GLU A 266 -18.84 11.67 -21.09
N GLN A 267 -17.68 12.27 -21.38
CA GLN A 267 -17.23 12.49 -22.76
C GLN A 267 -16.66 11.20 -23.36
N GLY A 268 -17.41 10.58 -24.27
CA GLY A 268 -17.02 9.33 -24.92
C GLY A 268 -16.97 8.17 -23.89
N PRO A 269 -15.81 7.50 -23.70
CA PRO A 269 -15.68 6.41 -22.74
C PRO A 269 -15.32 6.88 -21.32
N LEU A 270 -15.04 8.17 -21.09
CA LEU A 270 -14.54 8.72 -19.82
C LEU A 270 -15.63 8.75 -18.73
N ARG A 271 -15.69 7.70 -17.91
CA ARG A 271 -16.58 7.58 -16.75
C ARG A 271 -15.95 6.67 -15.70
N ILE A 272 -16.24 6.95 -14.42
CA ILE A 272 -15.78 6.10 -13.31
C ILE A 272 -16.33 4.67 -13.50
N GLY A 273 -15.46 3.69 -13.31
CA GLY A 273 -15.76 2.27 -13.52
C GLY A 273 -15.64 1.78 -14.96
N ALA A 274 -15.39 2.65 -15.94
CA ALA A 274 -15.11 2.22 -17.31
C ALA A 274 -13.85 1.34 -17.35
N GLN A 275 -13.87 0.27 -18.14
CA GLN A 275 -12.69 -0.55 -18.38
C GLN A 275 -11.67 0.24 -19.20
N TYR A 276 -10.42 0.26 -18.75
CA TYR A 276 -9.30 0.86 -19.47
C TYR A 276 -8.62 -0.22 -20.32
N ASP A 277 -8.95 -0.26 -21.59
CA ASP A 277 -8.42 -1.21 -22.58
C ASP A 277 -8.16 -0.52 -23.94
N ALA A 278 -7.82 -1.30 -24.98
CA ALA A 278 -7.57 -0.76 -26.30
C ALA A 278 -8.79 -0.08 -26.92
N ALA A 279 -10.01 -0.57 -26.63
CA ALA A 279 -11.25 0.02 -27.13
C ALA A 279 -11.54 1.36 -26.43
N PHE A 280 -11.29 1.45 -25.12
CA PHE A 280 -11.35 2.69 -24.36
C PHE A 280 -10.42 3.75 -24.97
N VAL A 281 -9.13 3.40 -25.15
CA VAL A 281 -8.14 4.34 -25.70
C VAL A 281 -8.50 4.77 -27.12
N GLY A 282 -8.96 3.84 -27.97
CA GLY A 282 -9.37 4.16 -29.34
C GLY A 282 -10.64 5.03 -29.44
N ALA A 283 -11.41 5.15 -28.35
CA ALA A 283 -12.63 5.95 -28.28
C ALA A 283 -12.44 7.28 -27.54
N LEU A 284 -11.23 7.59 -27.07
CA LEU A 284 -10.97 8.83 -26.34
C LEU A 284 -11.24 10.09 -27.19
N PRO A 285 -11.79 11.16 -26.59
CA PRO A 285 -11.93 12.44 -27.27
C PRO A 285 -10.60 12.99 -27.76
N GLN A 286 -10.63 13.76 -28.85
CA GLN A 286 -9.42 14.40 -29.39
C GLN A 286 -8.77 15.31 -28.34
N GLY A 287 -7.46 15.16 -28.15
CA GLY A 287 -6.66 15.98 -27.24
C GLY A 287 -6.61 15.49 -25.79
N VAL A 288 -7.32 14.40 -25.45
CA VAL A 288 -7.17 13.71 -24.16
C VAL A 288 -5.91 12.84 -24.22
N ASP A 289 -5.03 12.97 -23.24
CA ASP A 289 -3.87 12.08 -23.12
C ASP A 289 -4.30 10.64 -22.89
N GLU A 290 -3.78 9.72 -23.71
CA GLU A 290 -4.18 8.31 -23.68
C GLU A 290 -3.82 7.60 -22.37
N MET A 291 -2.80 8.08 -21.66
CA MET A 291 -2.37 7.59 -20.35
C MET A 291 -2.83 8.52 -19.21
N GLY A 292 -3.53 9.61 -19.49
CA GLY A 292 -4.08 10.52 -18.48
C GLY A 292 -3.03 11.31 -17.68
N GLU A 293 -1.83 11.53 -18.25
CA GLU A 293 -0.73 12.19 -17.52
C GLU A 293 -1.03 13.65 -17.15
N ASN A 294 -1.93 14.35 -17.87
CA ASN A 294 -2.30 15.74 -17.56
C ASN A 294 -3.52 15.83 -16.63
N GLY A 295 -3.81 14.76 -15.89
CA GLY A 295 -4.89 14.70 -14.91
C GLY A 295 -6.28 14.55 -15.52
N GLU A 296 -6.39 14.06 -16.76
CA GLU A 296 -7.66 13.79 -17.43
C GLU A 296 -8.46 12.70 -16.71
N PHE A 297 -7.76 11.65 -16.26
CA PHE A 297 -8.35 10.56 -15.49
C PHE A 297 -7.29 9.80 -14.69
N HIS A 298 -7.75 9.07 -13.67
CA HIS A 298 -6.96 8.12 -12.91
C HIS A 298 -7.49 6.70 -13.11
N THR A 299 -6.65 5.71 -12.84
CA THR A 299 -7.02 4.30 -12.97
C THR A 299 -6.79 3.53 -11.69
N HIS A 300 -7.54 2.46 -11.54
CA HIS A 300 -7.38 1.44 -10.52
C HIS A 300 -7.05 0.10 -11.18
N VAL A 301 -6.06 -0.62 -10.64
CA VAL A 301 -5.68 -1.96 -11.11
C VAL A 301 -6.19 -3.01 -10.12
N ALA A 302 -7.20 -3.79 -10.50
CA ALA A 302 -7.54 -4.99 -9.75
C ALA A 302 -6.58 -6.12 -10.16
N VAL A 303 -6.03 -6.85 -9.18
CA VAL A 303 -5.10 -7.96 -9.42
C VAL A 303 -5.79 -9.27 -9.06
N ALA A 304 -5.75 -10.24 -9.96
CA ALA A 304 -6.29 -11.57 -9.68
C ALA A 304 -5.50 -12.23 -8.54
N PRO A 305 -6.16 -12.95 -7.60
CA PRO A 305 -5.46 -13.66 -6.55
C PRO A 305 -4.44 -14.64 -7.15
N SER A 306 -3.18 -14.56 -6.71
CA SER A 306 -2.17 -15.55 -7.08
C SER A 306 -2.66 -16.93 -6.65
N ALA A 307 -2.60 -17.93 -7.55
CA ALA A 307 -2.88 -19.31 -7.19
C ALA A 307 -1.89 -19.69 -6.07
N ALA A 308 -2.41 -19.86 -4.85
CA ALA A 308 -1.60 -20.19 -3.69
C ALA A 308 -0.63 -21.33 -4.04
N LYS A 309 0.65 -21.21 -3.66
CA LYS A 309 1.59 -22.34 -3.68
C LYS A 309 0.86 -23.51 -3.04
N ALA A 310 0.56 -24.54 -3.81
CA ALA A 310 -0.07 -25.74 -3.30
C ALA A 310 0.78 -26.23 -2.13
N VAL A 311 0.23 -26.16 -0.91
CA VAL A 311 0.82 -26.80 0.25
C VAL A 311 0.78 -28.28 -0.07
N VAL A 312 1.92 -28.82 -0.52
CA VAL A 312 2.11 -30.26 -0.62
C VAL A 312 2.00 -30.77 0.81
N LYS A 313 0.80 -31.23 1.19
CA LYS A 313 0.65 -32.11 2.36
C LYS A 313 1.47 -33.34 2.02
N GLY A 314 2.66 -33.44 2.60
CA GLY A 314 3.43 -34.66 2.57
C GLY A 314 2.56 -35.74 3.18
N ASP A 315 2.24 -36.77 2.38
CA ASP A 315 1.62 -37.98 2.88
C ASP A 315 2.56 -38.58 3.93
N GLY A 316 2.19 -38.41 5.19
CA GLY A 316 2.79 -39.11 6.31
C GLY A 316 2.49 -40.59 6.15
N ALA A 317 3.45 -41.32 5.61
CA ALA A 317 3.44 -42.77 5.56
C ALA A 317 3.28 -43.33 6.99
N ALA A 318 2.17 -44.02 7.22
CA ALA A 318 2.00 -44.85 8.39
C ALA A 318 3.00 -46.03 8.33
N ARG A 319 3.82 -46.14 9.37
CA ARG A 319 4.42 -47.39 9.84
C ARG A 319 4.30 -47.42 11.36
#